data_AF-A0A925S7G8-F1
#
_entry.id   AF-A0A925S7G8-F1
#
_cell.length_a   1.000
_cell.length_b   1.000
_cell.length_c   1.000
_cell.angle_alpha   90.00
_cell.angle_beta   90.00
_cell.angle_gamma   90.00
#
_symmetry.space_group_name_H-M   'P 1'
#
loop_
_entity.id
_entity.type
_entity.pdbx_description
1 polymer ?
#
loop_
_entity_poly.entity_id
_entity_poly.type
_entity_poly.pdbx_seq_one_letter_code
_entity_poly.pdbx_strand_id
1 'polypeptide(L)'
;MTEGKDPGATATEEQRPAVERRRASLPQPDFTFYKKEEAWPGPKYLFVGHSYNVEIEKEAGEAVARRSDVISTFFKDRAKWVPVGEAVTDERFNSILTRFEHDLLTRLPQTSLVGRAIDTHGKLIDQSFTIWREERRQRRSDTKPE
;
A
#
# COMPACT_ATOMS: atom_id res chain seq x y z
N MET A 1 10.49 49.81 -20.08
CA MET A 1 11.62 49.01 -19.55
C MET A 1 11.01 47.99 -18.60
N THR A 2 11.08 46.72 -18.99
CA THR A 2 10.50 45.57 -18.30
C THR A 2 11.58 44.94 -17.41
N GLU A 3 11.38 44.92 -16.09
CA GLU A 3 12.16 44.05 -15.20
C GLU A 3 11.28 42.90 -14.74
N GLY A 4 11.63 41.70 -15.20
CA GLY A 4 11.04 40.45 -14.81
C GLY A 4 11.48 40.05 -13.40
N LYS A 5 10.52 39.64 -12.59
CA LYS A 5 10.73 39.06 -11.26
C LYS A 5 10.67 37.54 -11.41
N ASP A 6 11.84 36.90 -11.48
CA ASP A 6 11.96 35.44 -11.49
C ASP A 6 11.44 34.84 -10.16
N PRO A 7 10.52 33.86 -10.19
CA PRO A 7 10.08 33.17 -9.00
C PRO A 7 10.91 31.90 -8.74
N GLY A 8 11.41 31.77 -7.52
CA GLY A 8 11.61 30.48 -6.84
C GLY A 8 12.68 29.56 -7.42
N ALA A 9 13.93 29.79 -7.01
CA ALA A 9 14.98 28.78 -7.12
C ALA A 9 14.55 27.50 -6.41
N THR A 10 14.30 26.45 -7.19
CA THR A 10 14.06 25.09 -6.73
C THR A 10 15.31 24.58 -6.02
N ALA A 11 15.17 24.18 -4.75
CA ALA A 11 16.24 23.56 -3.99
C ALA A 11 16.81 22.35 -4.75
N THR A 12 18.11 22.41 -5.04
CA THR A 12 18.86 21.39 -5.76
C THR A 12 18.79 20.07 -5.01
N GLU A 13 18.68 18.95 -5.73
CA GLU A 13 18.45 17.60 -5.18
C GLU A 13 19.44 17.18 -4.08
N GLU A 14 20.64 17.77 -4.07
CA GLU A 14 21.69 17.60 -3.06
C GLU A 14 21.33 18.14 -1.66
N GLN A 15 20.39 19.10 -1.56
CA GLN A 15 20.00 19.72 -0.29
C GLN A 15 18.96 18.90 0.48
N ARG A 16 18.43 17.82 -0.10
CA ARG A 16 17.46 16.96 0.58
C ARG A 16 18.15 16.06 1.60
N PRO A 17 17.51 15.73 2.73
CA PRO A 17 18.01 14.71 3.66
C PRO A 17 18.41 13.43 2.93
N ALA A 18 19.47 12.75 3.37
CA ALA A 18 20.00 11.56 2.69
C ALA A 18 18.93 10.45 2.49
N VAL A 19 17.94 10.38 3.37
CA VAL A 19 16.80 9.46 3.27
C VAL A 19 15.87 9.81 2.09
N GLU A 20 15.65 11.09 1.82
CA GLU A 20 14.83 11.55 0.68
C GLU A 20 15.57 11.37 -0.65
N ARG A 21 16.89 11.63 -0.69
CA ARG A 21 17.72 11.34 -1.85
C ARG A 21 17.72 9.86 -2.22
N ARG A 22 17.87 8.98 -1.21
CA ARG A 22 17.78 7.52 -1.42
C ARG A 22 16.41 7.06 -1.88
N ARG A 23 15.32 7.72 -1.46
CA ARG A 23 13.96 7.43 -1.96
C ARG A 23 13.75 7.85 -3.42
N ALA A 24 14.36 8.94 -3.85
CA ALA A 24 14.30 9.39 -5.24
C ALA A 24 15.11 8.48 -6.19
N SER A 25 16.21 7.90 -5.71
CA SER A 25 17.08 7.01 -6.48
C SER A 25 16.63 5.54 -6.53
N LEU A 26 15.71 5.13 -5.64
CA LEU A 26 15.15 3.78 -5.71
C LEU A 26 14.18 3.70 -6.88
N PRO A 27 14.23 2.65 -7.71
CA PRO A 27 13.24 2.45 -8.75
C PRO A 27 11.85 2.48 -8.11
N GLN A 28 11.07 3.50 -8.47
CA GLN A 28 9.68 3.58 -8.05
C GLN A 28 9.00 2.32 -8.57
N PRO A 29 8.29 1.55 -7.73
CA PRO A 29 7.61 0.37 -8.20
C PRO A 29 6.63 0.79 -9.31
N ASP A 30 6.68 0.10 -10.45
CA ASP A 30 5.80 0.43 -11.56
C ASP A 30 4.36 0.03 -11.20
N PHE A 31 3.56 1.03 -10.86
CA PHE A 31 2.15 0.86 -10.55
C PHE A 31 1.24 0.90 -11.78
N THR A 32 1.77 0.83 -13.01
CA THR A 32 0.98 0.91 -14.25
C THR A 32 -0.16 -0.11 -14.26
N PHE A 33 0.08 -1.34 -13.79
CA PHE A 33 -0.94 -2.38 -13.72
C PHE A 33 -2.00 -2.07 -12.66
N TYR A 34 -1.59 -1.60 -11.48
CA TYR A 34 -2.51 -1.12 -10.44
C TYR A 34 -3.38 0.05 -10.89
N LYS A 35 -2.83 0.95 -11.72
CA LYS A 35 -3.58 2.08 -12.29
C LYS A 35 -4.58 1.60 -13.34
N LYS A 36 -4.18 0.69 -14.23
CA LYS A 36 -5.05 0.12 -15.27
C LYS A 36 -6.22 -0.66 -14.69
N GLU A 37 -5.97 -1.46 -13.66
CA GLU A 37 -6.99 -2.24 -12.95
C GLU A 37 -7.77 -1.39 -11.92
N GLU A 38 -7.57 -0.07 -11.90
CA GLU A 38 -8.13 0.87 -10.91
C GLU A 38 -7.89 0.43 -9.45
N ALA A 39 -6.90 -0.42 -9.19
CA ALA A 39 -6.59 -1.02 -7.89
C ALA A 39 -5.60 -0.19 -7.06
N TRP A 40 -5.16 0.94 -7.60
CA TRP A 40 -4.35 1.94 -6.92
C TRP A 40 -5.23 2.92 -6.12
N PRO A 41 -5.12 3.00 -4.78
CA PRO A 41 -5.91 3.92 -3.96
C PRO A 41 -5.48 5.39 -4.07
N GLY A 42 -4.53 5.70 -4.95
CA GLY A 42 -4.11 7.04 -5.29
C GLY A 42 -2.80 7.49 -4.64
N PRO A 43 -2.36 8.73 -4.94
CA PRO A 43 -1.00 9.20 -4.68
C PRO A 43 -0.68 9.47 -3.21
N LYS A 44 -1.68 9.46 -2.32
CA LYS A 44 -1.48 9.56 -0.87
C LYS A 44 -1.02 8.25 -0.24
N TYR A 45 -1.03 7.15 -0.99
CA TYR A 45 -0.73 5.83 -0.48
C TYR A 45 0.55 5.29 -1.11
N LEU A 46 1.38 4.68 -0.27
CA LEU A 46 2.57 3.93 -0.63
C LEU A 46 2.25 2.45 -0.64
N PHE A 47 2.69 1.78 -1.70
CA PHE A 47 2.67 0.33 -1.77
C PHE A 47 3.66 -0.25 -0.75
N VAL A 48 3.16 -1.09 0.16
CA VAL A 48 4.00 -1.79 1.14
C VAL A 48 4.41 -3.15 0.61
N GLY A 49 3.49 -3.85 -0.04
CA GLY A 49 3.72 -5.18 -0.59
C GLY A 49 2.46 -6.02 -0.71
N HIS A 50 2.65 -7.24 -1.21
CA HIS A 50 1.66 -8.31 -1.15
C HIS A 50 1.85 -9.14 0.10
N SER A 51 0.75 -9.64 0.63
CA SER A 51 0.79 -10.64 1.68
C SER A 51 1.37 -11.93 1.10
N TYR A 52 2.33 -12.51 1.81
CA TYR A 52 3.02 -13.71 1.38
C TYR A 52 2.92 -14.75 2.48
N ASN A 53 2.44 -15.93 2.13
CA ASN A 53 2.31 -17.05 3.03
C ASN A 53 3.22 -18.19 2.53
N VAL A 54 4.33 -18.38 3.22
CA VAL A 54 5.37 -19.38 2.87
C VAL A 54 4.87 -20.82 3.11
N GLU A 55 3.87 -20.99 3.97
CA GLU A 55 3.32 -22.28 4.36
C GLU A 55 2.37 -22.83 3.27
N ILE A 56 1.70 -21.93 2.54
CA ILE A 56 0.82 -22.25 1.41
C ILE A 56 1.56 -22.87 0.21
N GLU A 57 2.83 -22.53 0.00
CA GLU A 57 3.63 -23.16 -1.05
C GLU A 57 3.97 -24.63 -0.74
N LYS A 58 3.87 -25.04 0.53
CA LYS A 58 4.21 -26.40 0.99
C LYS A 58 3.00 -27.29 1.23
N GLU A 59 1.84 -26.70 1.49
CA GLU A 59 0.58 -27.40 1.74
C GLU A 59 -0.37 -27.27 0.55
N ALA A 60 -0.28 -28.18 -0.42
CA ALA A 60 -1.26 -28.23 -1.51
C ALA A 60 -2.61 -28.78 -1.01
N GLY A 61 -3.70 -28.06 -1.29
CA GLY A 61 -5.06 -28.60 -1.22
C GLY A 61 -6.07 -27.66 -0.55
N GLU A 62 -6.31 -27.84 0.74
CA GLU A 62 -7.49 -27.28 1.44
C GLU A 62 -7.25 -25.89 2.03
N ALA A 63 -6.08 -25.66 2.64
CA ALA A 63 -5.73 -24.38 3.27
C ALA A 63 -5.68 -23.23 2.23
N VAL A 64 -5.12 -23.51 1.06
CA VAL A 64 -5.03 -22.57 -0.06
C VAL A 64 -6.41 -22.21 -0.59
N ALA A 65 -7.26 -23.22 -0.80
CA ALA A 65 -8.64 -23.03 -1.26
C ALA A 65 -9.46 -22.20 -0.27
N ARG A 66 -9.38 -22.53 1.03
CA ARG A 66 -10.04 -21.77 2.10
C ARG A 66 -9.58 -20.32 2.13
N ARG A 67 -8.28 -20.08 2.05
CA ARG A 67 -7.75 -18.71 2.06
C ARG A 67 -8.21 -17.91 0.84
N SER A 68 -8.13 -18.51 -0.35
CA SER A 68 -8.60 -17.89 -1.59
C SER A 68 -10.08 -17.52 -1.51
N ASP A 69 -10.92 -18.42 -1.00
CA ASP A 69 -12.35 -18.20 -0.83
C ASP A 69 -12.65 -17.06 0.16
N VAL A 70 -11.99 -17.06 1.32
CA VAL A 70 -12.15 -16.00 2.33
C VAL A 70 -11.70 -14.64 1.78
N ILE A 71 -10.54 -14.56 1.12
CA ILE A 71 -10.04 -13.31 0.53
C ILE A 71 -10.98 -12.81 -0.57
N SER A 72 -11.40 -13.71 -1.47
CA SER A 72 -12.32 -13.36 -2.56
C SER A 72 -13.64 -12.83 -2.03
N THR A 73 -14.24 -13.52 -1.05
CA THR A 73 -15.50 -13.12 -0.42
C THR A 73 -15.35 -11.81 0.36
N PHE A 74 -14.25 -11.64 1.10
CA PHE A 74 -13.98 -10.44 1.88
C PHE A 74 -13.97 -9.17 1.01
N PHE A 75 -13.41 -9.23 -0.20
CA PHE A 75 -13.38 -8.09 -1.12
C PHE A 75 -14.57 -8.01 -2.09
N LYS A 76 -15.41 -9.04 -2.19
CA LYS A 76 -16.55 -9.07 -3.11
C LYS A 76 -17.67 -8.11 -2.69
N ASP A 77 -17.98 -8.10 -1.40
CA ASP A 77 -19.11 -7.34 -0.84
C ASP A 77 -18.68 -5.98 -0.27
N ARG A 78 -17.38 -5.66 -0.34
CA ARG A 78 -16.77 -4.47 0.26
C ARG A 78 -16.25 -3.51 -0.81
N ALA A 79 -15.89 -2.31 -0.37
CA ALA A 79 -15.14 -1.39 -1.20
C ALA A 79 -13.83 -2.04 -1.68
N LYS A 80 -13.33 -1.58 -2.85
CA LYS A 80 -12.10 -2.08 -3.49
C LYS A 80 -10.88 -2.11 -2.55
N TRP A 81 -10.91 -1.23 -1.56
CA TRP A 81 -9.95 -1.16 -0.48
C TRP A 81 -10.69 -1.06 0.85
N VAL A 82 -10.17 -1.75 1.86
CA VAL A 82 -10.74 -1.78 3.21
C VAL A 82 -9.68 -1.26 4.18
N PRO A 83 -10.03 -0.35 5.10
CA PRO A 83 -9.11 0.06 6.15
C PRO A 83 -8.62 -1.14 6.98
N VAL A 84 -7.34 -1.15 7.32
CA VAL A 84 -6.73 -2.21 8.12
C VAL A 84 -7.50 -2.40 9.43
N GLY A 85 -7.95 -1.31 10.05
CA GLY A 85 -8.72 -1.40 11.29
C GLY A 85 -10.03 -2.16 11.17
N GLU A 86 -10.69 -2.06 10.02
CA GLU A 86 -11.89 -2.84 9.73
C GLU A 86 -11.51 -4.29 9.36
N ALA A 87 -10.46 -4.48 8.57
CA ALA A 87 -10.03 -5.80 8.13
C ALA A 87 -9.61 -6.72 9.29
N VAL A 88 -8.89 -6.21 10.29
CA VAL A 88 -8.45 -7.04 11.43
C VAL A 88 -9.58 -7.41 12.39
N THR A 89 -10.71 -6.69 12.35
CA THR A 89 -11.92 -7.01 13.13
C THR A 89 -12.81 -8.05 12.47
N ASP A 90 -12.64 -8.31 11.18
CA ASP A 90 -13.38 -9.36 10.49
C ASP A 90 -12.83 -10.74 10.88
N GLU A 91 -13.64 -11.51 11.61
CA GLU A 91 -13.23 -12.82 12.14
C GLU A 91 -12.84 -13.80 11.04
N ARG A 92 -13.51 -13.77 9.88
CA ARG A 92 -13.21 -14.68 8.77
C ARG A 92 -11.87 -14.34 8.17
N PHE A 93 -11.63 -13.06 7.86
CA PHE A 93 -10.36 -12.59 7.33
C PHE A 93 -9.23 -12.85 8.31
N ASN A 94 -9.42 -12.55 9.60
CA ASN A 94 -8.41 -12.79 10.63
C ASN A 94 -8.04 -14.29 10.74
N SER A 95 -9.02 -15.19 10.58
CA SER A 95 -8.80 -16.64 10.64
C SER A 95 -7.87 -17.22 9.57
N ILE A 96 -7.62 -16.50 8.47
CA ILE A 96 -6.72 -16.95 7.39
C ILE A 96 -5.36 -16.28 7.40
N LEU A 97 -5.12 -15.33 8.32
CA LEU A 97 -3.85 -14.63 8.44
C LEU A 97 -2.80 -15.51 9.08
N THR A 98 -1.59 -15.48 8.55
CA THR A 98 -0.43 -15.99 9.28
C THR A 98 -0.13 -15.10 10.47
N ARG A 99 0.62 -15.61 11.45
CA ARG A 99 1.11 -14.81 12.57
C ARG A 99 1.85 -13.54 12.11
N PHE A 100 2.68 -13.66 11.06
CA PHE A 100 3.43 -12.51 10.53
C PHE A 100 2.52 -11.47 9.88
N GLU A 101 1.50 -11.90 9.14
CA GLU A 101 0.53 -10.99 8.52
C GLU A 101 -0.30 -10.28 9.59
N HIS A 102 -0.79 -11.02 10.59
CA HIS A 102 -1.54 -10.45 11.70
C HIS A 102 -0.69 -9.41 12.47
N ASP A 103 0.54 -9.78 12.82
CA ASP A 103 1.48 -8.89 13.51
C ASP A 103 1.86 -7.65 12.68
N LEU A 104 1.92 -7.77 11.35
CA LEU A 104 2.18 -6.65 10.46
C LEU A 104 0.97 -5.71 10.43
N LEU A 105 -0.23 -6.25 10.18
CA LEU A 105 -1.46 -5.47 10.06
C LEU A 105 -1.78 -4.71 11.35
N THR A 106 -1.61 -5.35 12.51
CA THR A 106 -1.85 -4.71 13.82
C THR A 106 -0.86 -3.58 14.14
N ARG A 107 0.33 -3.59 13.54
CA ARG A 107 1.33 -2.51 13.67
C ARG A 107 1.13 -1.35 12.68
N LEU A 108 0.34 -1.55 11.64
CA LEU A 108 0.06 -0.50 10.66
C LEU A 108 -0.96 0.50 11.22
N PRO A 109 -0.90 1.78 10.78
CA PRO A 109 -1.97 2.73 11.06
C PRO A 109 -3.31 2.16 10.59
N GLN A 110 -4.36 2.36 11.38
CA GLN A 110 -5.71 1.88 11.08
C GLN A 110 -6.27 2.43 9.76
N THR A 111 -5.75 3.59 9.30
CA THR A 111 -6.07 4.23 8.02
C THR A 111 -5.32 3.63 6.83
N SER A 112 -4.37 2.72 7.06
CA SER A 112 -3.76 1.93 5.98
C SER A 112 -4.84 1.08 5.33
N LEU A 113 -4.66 0.71 4.07
CA LEU A 113 -5.65 -0.03 3.33
C LEU A 113 -5.13 -1.42 2.98
N VAL A 114 -6.03 -2.40 3.01
CA VAL A 114 -5.87 -3.69 2.34
C VAL A 114 -6.73 -3.70 1.08
N GLY A 115 -6.25 -4.34 0.02
CA GLY A 115 -6.98 -4.51 -1.22
C GLY A 115 -6.63 -5.82 -1.90
N ARG A 116 -7.23 -6.08 -3.06
CA ARG A 116 -6.91 -7.28 -3.85
C ARG A 116 -5.46 -7.21 -4.35
N ALA A 117 -4.77 -8.35 -4.34
CA ALA A 117 -3.44 -8.46 -4.93
C ALA A 117 -3.57 -8.73 -6.44
N ILE A 118 -2.75 -8.05 -7.23
CA ILE A 118 -2.59 -8.30 -8.67
C ILE A 118 -1.11 -8.48 -9.00
N ASP A 119 -0.82 -9.29 -10.01
CA ASP A 119 0.51 -9.51 -10.53
C ASP A 119 0.96 -8.40 -11.50
N THR A 120 2.13 -8.60 -12.11
CA THR A 120 2.70 -7.71 -13.13
C THR A 120 1.95 -7.72 -14.46
N HIS A 121 0.90 -8.53 -14.60
CA HIS A 121 0.04 -8.57 -15.77
C HIS A 121 -1.38 -8.05 -15.47
N GLY A 122 -1.63 -7.59 -14.24
CA GLY A 122 -2.96 -7.18 -13.79
C GLY A 122 -3.87 -8.33 -13.39
N LYS A 123 -3.38 -9.57 -13.37
CA LYS A 123 -4.16 -10.73 -12.96
C LYS A 123 -4.17 -10.83 -11.44
N LEU A 124 -5.32 -11.22 -10.89
CA LEU A 124 -5.51 -11.39 -9.46
C LEU A 124 -4.66 -12.53 -8.89
N ILE A 125 -4.12 -12.29 -7.70
CA ILE A 125 -3.46 -13.29 -6.88
C ILE A 125 -4.43 -13.64 -5.75
N ASP A 126 -5.33 -14.60 -5.99
CA ASP A 126 -6.51 -14.82 -5.14
C ASP A 126 -6.19 -15.21 -3.70
N GLN A 127 -5.01 -15.80 -3.47
CA GLN A 127 -4.50 -16.17 -2.16
C GLN A 127 -3.76 -15.03 -1.42
N SER A 128 -3.71 -13.83 -2.00
CA SER A 128 -2.96 -12.70 -1.47
C SER A 128 -3.80 -11.42 -1.45
N PHE A 129 -3.38 -10.48 -0.62
CA PHE A 129 -3.93 -9.14 -0.55
C PHE A 129 -2.79 -8.12 -0.58
N THR A 130 -3.07 -6.95 -1.14
CA THR A 130 -2.15 -5.83 -1.19
C THR A 130 -2.28 -4.96 0.05
N ILE A 131 -1.17 -4.44 0.55
CA ILE A 131 -1.13 -3.48 1.64
C ILE A 131 -0.68 -2.12 1.13
N TRP A 132 -1.46 -1.09 1.44
CA TRP A 132 -1.19 0.31 1.13
C TRP A 132 -1.10 1.11 2.42
N ARG A 133 0.00 1.83 2.62
CA ARG A 133 0.18 2.69 3.79
C ARG A 133 0.05 4.14 3.37
N GLU A 134 -0.72 4.91 4.11
CA GLU A 134 -0.83 6.35 3.88
C GLU A 134 0.54 7.04 4.08
N GLU A 135 1.00 7.76 3.05
CA GLU A 135 2.14 8.66 3.15
C GLU A 135 1.71 9.87 3.96
N ARG A 136 2.06 9.89 5.24
CA ARG A 136 2.02 11.12 6.03
C ARG A 136 3.10 12.05 5.49
N ARG A 137 2.78 12.80 4.44
CA ARG A 137 3.51 14.03 4.14
C ARG A 137 3.26 14.93 5.34
N GLN A 138 4.24 15.04 6.24
CA GLN A 138 4.29 16.16 7.15
C GLN A 138 4.27 17.39 6.26
N ARG A 139 3.09 17.99 6.10
CA ARG A 139 3.02 19.39 5.70
C ARG A 139 3.78 20.10 6.81
N ARG A 140 5.04 20.47 6.55
CA ARG A 140 5.66 21.55 7.32
C ARG A 140 4.72 22.72 7.12
N SER A 141 3.85 22.95 8.10
CA SER A 141 3.24 24.24 8.27
C SER A 141 4.41 25.18 8.54
N ASP A 142 4.80 25.93 7.52
CA ASP A 142 5.60 27.13 7.69
C ASP A 142 4.74 28.12 8.49
N THR A 143 4.65 27.87 9.79
CA THR A 143 4.16 28.85 10.75
C THR A 143 5.27 29.88 10.86
N LYS A 144 5.20 30.90 10.01
CA LYS A 144 5.94 32.14 10.19
C LYS A 144 5.55 32.70 11.56
N PRO A 145 6.47 32.86 12.52
CA PRO A 145 6.18 33.72 13.66
C PRO A 145 6.08 35.15 13.13
N GLU A 146 4.99 35.83 13.50
CA GLU A 146 4.86 37.30 13.38
C GLU A 146 5.89 38.02 14.24
#